data_AF-A0A8T0RFM1-F1
#
_entry.id   AF-A0A8T0RFM1-F1
#
_cell.length_a   1.000
_cell.length_b   1.000
_cell.length_c   1.000
_cell.angle_alpha   90.00
_cell.angle_beta   90.00
_cell.angle_gamma   90.00
#
_symmetry.space_group_name_H-M   'P 1'
#
loop_
_entity.id
_entity.type
_entity.pdbx_description
1 polymer ?
#
loop_
_entity_poly.entity_id
_entity_poly.type
_entity_poly.pdbx_seq_one_letter_code
_entity_poly.pdbx_strand_id
1 'polypeptide(L)'
;MATIHIKPLHGADGYLRWKESVLLRLHTVGVAHVLSDEPPADGAQEAKKWARDDALCRGHILAALSDRLLPVYVRHGTGRALWRAVARTYEPDSFYWELKFEELEFHNDDDETLLERVARAEALAVAASSSPVVSDESVAYKVCTKLPDLAKDAVMHGDWKTMDGVWESAQAMERVRNIMQARLVRQEREDMVCHDQQLEQRHVRKKRR
;
A
#
# COMPACT_ATOMS: atom_id res chain seq x y z
N MET A 1 -17.11 -22.60 4.55
CA MET A 1 -16.76 -21.19 4.25
C MET A 1 -15.33 -20.97 4.69
N ALA A 2 -14.47 -20.41 3.83
CA ALA A 2 -13.08 -20.14 4.19
C ALA A 2 -13.03 -19.09 5.30
N THR A 3 -12.42 -19.43 6.43
CA THR A 3 -12.18 -18.48 7.52
C THR A 3 -11.03 -17.58 7.12
N ILE A 4 -11.32 -16.31 6.82
CA ILE A 4 -10.30 -15.29 6.63
C ILE A 4 -9.57 -15.11 7.97
N HIS A 5 -8.30 -15.49 8.02
CA HIS A 5 -7.44 -15.25 9.17
C HIS A 5 -7.02 -13.79 9.19
N ILE A 6 -7.54 -13.04 10.16
CA ILE A 6 -7.19 -11.62 10.36
C ILE A 6 -6.02 -11.57 11.34
N LYS A 7 -4.91 -10.97 10.93
CA LYS A 7 -3.80 -10.68 11.85
C LYS A 7 -4.30 -9.68 12.91
N PRO A 8 -4.14 -9.96 14.22
CA PRO A 8 -4.61 -9.04 15.25
C PRO A 8 -3.93 -7.66 15.17
N LEU A 9 -4.68 -6.61 15.53
CA LEU A 9 -4.12 -5.27 15.65
C LEU A 9 -3.25 -5.17 16.92
N HIS A 10 -1.98 -4.81 16.74
CA HIS A 10 -1.01 -4.64 17.85
C HIS A 10 -0.56 -3.19 18.05
N GLY A 11 -0.65 -2.37 17.00
CA GLY A 11 -0.18 -0.98 16.97
C GLY A 11 -0.50 -0.33 15.63
N ALA A 12 0.10 0.84 15.38
CA ALA A 12 -0.11 1.57 14.12
C ALA A 12 0.38 0.77 12.91
N ASP A 13 1.49 0.03 13.06
CA ASP A 13 2.03 -0.83 12.02
C ASP A 13 1.04 -1.94 11.67
N GLY A 14 0.51 -1.88 10.45
CA GLY A 14 -0.48 -2.83 9.94
C GLY A 14 -1.94 -2.44 10.20
N TYR A 15 -2.24 -1.25 10.74
CA TYR A 15 -3.61 -0.78 10.90
C TYR A 15 -4.40 -0.82 9.58
N LEU A 16 -3.83 -0.34 8.48
CA LEU A 16 -4.52 -0.34 7.19
C LEU A 16 -4.89 -1.76 6.74
N ARG A 17 -3.93 -2.68 6.80
CA ARG A 17 -4.17 -4.10 6.49
C ARG A 17 -5.23 -4.72 7.40
N TRP A 18 -5.19 -4.39 8.69
CA TRP A 18 -6.18 -4.84 9.66
C TRP A 18 -7.58 -4.29 9.33
N LYS A 19 -7.69 -2.98 9.06
CA LYS A 19 -8.92 -2.27 8.72
C LYS A 19 -9.61 -2.92 7.52
N GLU A 20 -8.87 -3.12 6.43
CA GLU A 20 -9.37 -3.76 5.21
C GLU A 20 -9.79 -5.22 5.46
N SER A 21 -9.00 -5.98 6.22
CA SER A 21 -9.31 -7.37 6.54
C SER A 21 -10.59 -7.51 7.38
N VAL A 22 -10.79 -6.61 8.35
CA VAL A 22 -11.99 -6.57 9.18
C VAL A 22 -13.20 -6.12 8.36
N LEU A 23 -13.09 -5.06 7.55
CA LEU A 23 -14.17 -4.63 6.66
C LEU A 23 -14.62 -5.75 5.73
N LEU A 24 -13.69 -6.42 5.06
CA LEU A 24 -13.99 -7.56 4.19
C LEU A 24 -14.74 -8.67 4.95
N ARG A 25 -14.33 -8.96 6.19
CA ARG A 25 -15.01 -9.93 7.05
C ARG A 25 -16.44 -9.48 7.38
N LEU A 26 -16.64 -8.23 7.78
CA LEU A 26 -17.95 -7.67 8.11
C LEU A 26 -18.90 -7.66 6.90
N HIS A 27 -18.38 -7.39 5.70
CA HIS A 27 -19.15 -7.51 4.45
C HIS A 27 -19.53 -8.96 4.18
N THR A 28 -18.59 -9.89 4.33
CA THR A 28 -18.83 -11.32 4.09
C THR A 28 -19.93 -11.88 5.00
N VAL A 29 -20.01 -11.41 6.26
CA VAL A 29 -21.06 -11.83 7.20
C VAL A 29 -22.31 -10.93 7.18
N GLY A 30 -22.35 -9.91 6.31
CA GLY A 30 -23.53 -9.06 6.10
C GLY A 30 -23.83 -8.00 7.16
N VAL A 31 -22.87 -7.68 8.05
CA VAL A 31 -23.08 -6.74 9.18
C VAL A 31 -22.34 -5.41 9.03
N ALA A 32 -21.64 -5.19 7.91
CA ALA A 32 -20.90 -3.94 7.65
C ALA A 32 -21.79 -2.68 7.68
N HIS A 33 -23.07 -2.81 7.31
CA HIS A 33 -24.05 -1.72 7.30
C HIS A 33 -24.17 -0.98 8.64
N VAL A 34 -23.96 -1.70 9.76
CA VAL A 34 -23.99 -1.13 11.12
C VAL A 34 -22.96 -0.02 11.32
N LEU A 35 -21.85 -0.04 10.60
CA LEU A 35 -20.81 0.98 10.75
C LEU A 35 -21.26 2.36 10.25
N SER A 36 -22.17 2.40 9.28
CA SER A 36 -22.53 3.63 8.55
C SER A 36 -23.99 4.04 8.72
N ASP A 37 -24.92 3.09 8.71
CA ASP A 37 -26.36 3.37 8.59
C ASP A 37 -27.00 3.67 9.96
N GLU A 38 -28.00 4.54 10.07
CA GLU A 38 -28.67 4.70 11.36
C GLU A 38 -29.58 3.51 11.70
N PRO A 39 -29.73 3.15 13.00
CA PRO A 39 -30.65 2.09 13.40
C PRO A 39 -32.08 2.42 12.96
N PRO A 40 -32.89 1.40 12.64
CA PRO A 40 -34.28 1.61 12.24
C PRO A 40 -35.06 2.31 13.36
N ALA A 41 -35.82 3.35 12.99
CA ALA A 41 -36.62 4.14 13.94
C ALA A 41 -37.86 3.37 14.43
N ASP A 42 -38.44 2.54 13.57
CA ASP A 42 -39.69 1.81 13.81
C ASP A 42 -39.52 0.32 13.52
N GLY A 43 -40.33 -0.51 14.19
CA GLY A 43 -40.37 -1.96 13.97
C GLY A 43 -39.55 -2.74 14.99
N ALA A 44 -40.24 -3.47 15.87
CA ALA A 44 -39.60 -4.26 16.92
C ALA A 44 -38.74 -5.41 16.35
N GLN A 45 -39.03 -5.90 15.15
CA GLN A 45 -38.29 -6.99 14.53
C GLN A 45 -36.99 -6.49 13.87
N GLU A 46 -37.07 -5.34 13.21
CA GLU A 46 -35.98 -4.62 12.59
C GLU A 46 -34.98 -4.16 13.66
N ALA A 47 -35.47 -3.61 14.77
CA ALA A 47 -34.64 -3.24 15.92
C ALA A 47 -33.91 -4.44 16.54
N LYS A 48 -34.58 -5.60 16.66
CA LYS A 48 -33.93 -6.84 17.15
C LYS A 48 -32.86 -7.34 16.18
N LYS A 49 -33.13 -7.31 14.88
CA LYS A 49 -32.15 -7.68 13.85
C LYS A 49 -30.95 -6.73 13.93
N TRP A 50 -31.18 -5.43 14.00
CA TRP A 50 -30.12 -4.43 14.16
C TRP A 50 -29.25 -4.70 15.38
N ALA A 51 -29.85 -4.89 16.56
CA ALA A 51 -29.11 -5.17 17.78
C ALA A 51 -28.25 -6.45 17.66
N ARG A 52 -28.76 -7.48 16.98
CA ARG A 52 -27.99 -8.70 16.71
C ARG A 52 -26.83 -8.43 15.77
N ASP A 53 -27.07 -7.73 14.67
CA ASP A 53 -26.06 -7.43 13.67
C ASP A 53 -24.98 -6.50 14.25
N ASP A 54 -25.35 -5.55 15.14
CA ASP A 54 -24.42 -4.68 15.87
C ASP A 54 -23.56 -5.45 16.88
N ALA A 55 -24.17 -6.38 17.64
CA ALA A 55 -23.41 -7.26 18.53
C ALA A 55 -22.42 -8.15 17.77
N LEU A 56 -22.81 -8.69 16.62
CA LEU A 56 -21.94 -9.48 15.74
C LEU A 56 -20.81 -8.63 15.13
N CYS A 57 -21.14 -7.43 14.65
CA CYS A 57 -20.16 -6.48 14.13
C CYS A 57 -19.11 -6.13 15.18
N ARG A 58 -19.56 -5.74 16.38
CA ARG A 58 -18.69 -5.47 17.53
C ARG A 58 -17.84 -6.67 17.90
N GLY A 59 -18.42 -7.87 17.94
CA GLY A 59 -17.71 -9.11 18.25
C GLY A 59 -16.58 -9.41 17.25
N HIS A 60 -16.82 -9.23 15.96
CA HIS A 60 -15.80 -9.41 14.92
C HIS A 60 -14.64 -8.42 15.05
N ILE A 61 -14.93 -7.15 15.36
CA ILE A 61 -13.88 -6.14 15.55
C ILE A 61 -13.04 -6.50 16.79
N LEU A 62 -13.68 -6.82 17.93
CA LEU A 62 -12.98 -7.20 19.17
C LEU A 62 -12.12 -8.44 19.00
N ALA A 63 -12.61 -9.47 18.29
CA ALA A 63 -11.86 -10.69 18.03
C ALA A 63 -10.63 -10.48 17.13
N ALA A 64 -10.58 -9.36 16.41
CA ALA A 64 -9.43 -8.96 15.59
C ALA A 64 -8.46 -8.03 16.34
N LEU A 65 -8.72 -7.69 17.60
CA LEU A 65 -7.78 -6.94 18.43
C LEU A 65 -6.82 -7.89 19.14
N SER A 66 -5.60 -7.43 19.41
CA SER A 66 -4.71 -8.16 20.30
C SER A 66 -5.18 -8.11 21.76
N ASP A 67 -4.73 -9.05 22.57
CA ASP A 67 -5.06 -9.14 24.00
C ASP A 67 -4.72 -7.86 24.77
N ARG A 68 -3.70 -7.13 24.33
CA ARG A 68 -3.32 -5.83 24.89
C ARG A 68 -4.37 -4.74 24.62
N LEU A 69 -4.97 -4.74 23.42
CA LEU A 69 -5.91 -3.70 22.99
C LEU A 69 -7.35 -4.01 23.41
N LEU A 70 -7.70 -5.29 23.58
CA LEU A 70 -9.06 -5.71 23.92
C LEU A 70 -9.60 -4.98 25.18
N PRO A 71 -8.90 -4.92 26.34
CA PRO A 71 -9.38 -4.21 27.52
C PRO A 71 -9.60 -2.71 27.31
N VAL A 72 -8.87 -2.09 26.38
CA VAL A 72 -8.96 -0.65 26.09
C VAL A 72 -10.25 -0.33 25.35
N TYR A 73 -10.60 -1.17 24.38
CA TYR A 73 -11.68 -0.89 23.43
C TYR A 73 -13.00 -1.62 23.74
N VAL A 74 -13.00 -2.67 24.57
CA VAL A 74 -14.22 -3.46 24.90
C VAL A 74 -15.36 -2.62 25.49
N ARG A 75 -15.03 -1.48 26.12
CA ARG A 75 -15.98 -0.51 26.69
C ARG A 75 -16.94 0.12 25.68
N HIS A 76 -16.60 0.10 24.38
CA HIS A 76 -17.46 0.67 23.35
C HIS A 76 -18.66 -0.25 23.09
N GLY A 77 -19.86 0.26 23.36
CA GLY A 77 -21.09 -0.55 23.39
C GLY A 77 -21.62 -0.98 22.03
N THR A 78 -21.26 -0.28 20.94
CA THR A 78 -21.71 -0.58 19.57
C THR A 78 -20.52 -0.82 18.64
N GLY A 79 -20.76 -1.54 17.54
CA GLY A 79 -19.77 -1.79 16.49
C GLY A 79 -19.25 -0.49 15.88
N ARG A 80 -20.15 0.47 15.60
CA ARG A 80 -19.77 1.81 15.11
C ARG A 80 -18.89 2.57 16.10
N ALA A 81 -19.26 2.61 17.39
CA ALA A 81 -18.49 3.35 18.39
C ALA A 81 -17.08 2.77 18.57
N LEU A 82 -16.98 1.44 18.55
CA LEU A 82 -15.72 0.71 18.60
C LEU A 82 -14.86 1.00 17.37
N TRP A 83 -15.42 0.85 16.16
CA TRP A 83 -14.75 1.12 14.90
C TRP A 83 -14.16 2.53 14.84
N ARG A 84 -14.96 3.54 15.18
CA ARG A 84 -14.52 4.95 15.23
C ARG A 84 -13.44 5.18 16.30
N ALA A 85 -13.50 4.47 17.43
CA ALA A 85 -12.49 4.61 18.47
C ALA A 85 -11.12 4.09 18.04
N VAL A 86 -11.09 2.95 17.34
CA VAL A 86 -9.86 2.41 16.76
C VAL A 86 -9.33 3.34 15.68
N ALA A 87 -10.20 3.79 14.76
CA ALA A 87 -9.82 4.74 13.71
C ALA A 87 -9.22 6.03 14.28
N ARG A 88 -9.83 6.64 15.31
CA ARG A 88 -9.26 7.83 15.96
C ARG A 88 -7.84 7.67 16.51
N THR A 89 -7.40 6.44 16.79
CA THR A 89 -6.05 6.17 17.34
C THR A 89 -5.03 5.88 16.24
N TYR A 90 -5.45 5.27 15.13
CA TYR A 90 -4.52 4.69 14.15
C TYR A 90 -4.72 5.17 12.70
N GLU A 91 -5.85 5.80 12.39
CA GLU A 91 -6.08 6.43 11.10
C GLU A 91 -5.11 7.61 10.94
N PRO A 92 -4.34 7.68 9.85
CA PRO A 92 -3.49 8.84 9.58
C PRO A 92 -4.35 10.09 9.42
N ASP A 93 -4.03 11.15 10.15
CA ASP A 93 -4.62 12.47 9.90
C ASP A 93 -3.82 13.21 8.80
N SER A 94 -4.39 14.28 8.25
CA SER A 94 -3.77 15.11 7.21
C SER A 94 -2.45 15.78 7.67
N PHE A 95 -2.19 15.94 8.96
CA PHE A 95 -0.87 16.37 9.44
C PHE A 95 0.17 15.23 9.47
N TYR A 96 -0.30 13.98 9.52
CA TYR A 96 0.53 12.81 9.70
C TYR A 96 1.16 12.34 8.39
N TRP A 97 0.54 12.62 7.24
CA TRP A 97 1.12 12.21 5.95
C TRP A 97 2.36 13.02 5.59
N GLU A 98 2.43 14.32 5.90
CA GLU A 98 3.63 15.10 5.60
C GLU A 98 4.85 14.55 6.34
N LEU A 99 4.68 14.22 7.63
CA LEU A 99 5.72 13.59 8.44
C LEU A 99 6.06 12.18 7.92
N LYS A 100 5.05 11.36 7.61
CA LYS A 100 5.28 10.02 7.03
C LYS A 100 5.94 10.08 5.66
N PHE A 101 5.66 11.12 4.90
CA PHE A 101 6.27 11.39 3.61
C PHE A 101 7.72 11.82 3.78
N GLU A 102 8.04 12.62 4.79
CA GLU A 102 9.43 12.95 5.14
C GLU A 102 10.22 11.71 5.56
N GLU A 103 9.60 10.78 6.28
CA GLU A 103 10.19 9.47 6.63
C GLU A 103 10.33 8.51 5.43
N LEU A 104 9.71 8.78 4.28
CA LEU A 104 9.93 7.98 3.08
C LEU A 104 11.35 8.15 2.57
N GLU A 105 12.07 7.03 2.53
CA GLU A 105 13.39 6.92 1.92
C GLU A 105 13.26 6.30 0.53
N PHE A 106 13.77 7.02 -0.47
CA PHE A 106 13.90 6.50 -1.84
C PHE A 106 15.32 5.95 -1.97
N HIS A 107 15.57 4.77 -1.40
CA HIS A 107 16.87 4.11 -1.52
C HIS A 107 17.15 3.74 -2.98
N ASN A 108 18.40 3.80 -3.42
CA ASN A 108 18.77 3.36 -4.77
C ASN A 108 18.90 1.82 -4.88
N ASP A 109 18.57 1.07 -3.83
CA ASP A 109 18.72 -0.39 -3.81
C ASP A 109 17.67 -1.08 -4.71
N ASP A 110 18.11 -2.07 -5.48
CA ASP A 110 17.58 -2.54 -6.77
C ASP A 110 16.24 -3.28 -6.76
N ASP A 111 15.62 -3.51 -5.60
CA ASP A 111 14.40 -4.34 -5.51
C ASP A 111 13.09 -3.56 -5.71
N GLU A 112 13.06 -2.24 -5.41
CA GLU A 112 11.86 -1.41 -5.53
C GLU A 112 11.97 -0.47 -6.74
N THR A 113 11.08 -0.65 -7.72
CA THR A 113 10.98 0.17 -8.93
C THR A 113 10.61 1.62 -8.62
N LEU A 114 10.90 2.56 -9.53
CA LEU A 114 10.48 3.95 -9.36
C LEU A 114 8.94 4.06 -9.26
N LEU A 115 8.23 3.20 -9.98
CA LEU A 115 6.77 3.14 -9.97
C LEU A 115 6.21 2.74 -8.60
N GLU A 116 6.82 1.77 -7.91
CA GLU A 116 6.39 1.36 -6.56
C GLU A 116 6.60 2.48 -5.54
N ARG A 117 7.67 3.26 -5.69
CA ARG A 117 7.95 4.41 -4.83
C ARG A 117 6.94 5.54 -5.04
N VAL A 118 6.61 5.85 -6.30
CA VAL A 118 5.55 6.82 -6.64
C VAL A 118 4.20 6.34 -6.09
N ALA A 119 3.86 5.07 -6.27
CA ALA A 119 2.63 4.47 -5.73
C ALA A 119 2.53 4.61 -4.20
N ARG A 120 3.62 4.32 -3.49
CA ARG A 120 3.67 4.42 -2.03
C ARG A 120 3.48 5.85 -1.54
N ALA A 121 4.11 6.80 -2.22
CA ALA A 121 4.02 8.22 -1.90
C ALA A 121 2.60 8.78 -2.16
N GLU A 122 1.99 8.42 -3.29
CA GLU A 122 0.60 8.76 -3.62
C GLU A 122 -0.39 8.14 -2.61
N ALA A 123 -0.22 6.87 -2.26
CA ALA A 123 -1.09 6.17 -1.30
C ALA A 123 -1.10 6.85 0.08
N LEU A 124 0.04 7.41 0.52
CA LEU A 124 0.11 8.18 1.76
C LEU A 124 -0.71 9.47 1.70
N ALA A 125 -0.64 10.20 0.58
CA ALA A 125 -1.44 11.41 0.39
C ALA A 125 -2.95 11.12 0.28
N VAL A 126 -3.33 10.04 -0.42
CA VAL A 126 -4.73 9.59 -0.52
C VAL A 126 -5.27 9.19 0.85
N ALA A 127 -4.50 8.45 1.65
CA ALA A 127 -4.92 8.05 3.00
C ALA A 127 -5.16 9.26 3.93
N ALA A 128 -4.42 10.35 3.75
CA ALA A 128 -4.54 11.58 4.52
C ALA A 128 -5.66 12.52 4.08
N SER A 129 -6.20 12.32 2.87
CA SER A 129 -7.19 13.22 2.25
C SER A 129 -8.58 13.18 2.92
N SER A 130 -8.70 12.51 4.07
CA SER A 130 -9.92 12.45 4.88
C SER A 130 -10.37 13.84 5.36
N SER A 131 -9.44 14.76 5.66
CA SER A 131 -9.67 16.19 5.91
C SER A 131 -8.39 16.93 6.33
N PRO A 132 -7.98 18.08 5.74
CA PRO A 132 -8.39 18.62 4.44
C PRO A 132 -7.87 17.76 3.27
N VAL A 133 -8.55 17.88 2.13
CA VAL A 133 -8.17 17.25 0.85
C VAL A 133 -6.80 17.79 0.44
N VAL A 134 -5.82 16.89 0.29
CA VAL A 134 -4.50 17.25 -0.23
C VAL A 134 -4.65 17.49 -1.73
N SER A 135 -4.17 18.63 -2.25
CA SER A 135 -4.25 18.90 -3.69
C SER A 135 -3.27 18.00 -4.45
N ASP A 136 -3.69 17.54 -5.63
CA ASP A 136 -2.87 16.71 -6.52
C ASP A 136 -1.49 17.33 -6.79
N GLU A 137 -1.45 18.66 -7.01
CA GLU A 137 -0.22 19.43 -7.19
C GLU A 137 0.71 19.38 -5.97
N SER A 138 0.15 19.40 -4.75
CA SER A 138 0.96 19.30 -3.52
C SER A 138 1.62 17.93 -3.39
N VAL A 139 0.88 16.87 -3.75
CA VAL A 139 1.42 15.49 -3.77
C VAL A 139 2.52 15.38 -4.81
N ALA A 140 2.25 15.83 -6.04
CA ALA A 140 3.20 15.78 -7.14
C ALA A 140 4.51 16.53 -6.81
N TYR A 141 4.40 17.74 -6.24
CA TYR A 141 5.56 18.50 -5.78
C TYR A 141 6.37 17.73 -4.73
N LYS A 142 5.72 17.21 -3.69
CA LYS A 142 6.42 16.45 -2.64
C LYS A 142 7.09 15.20 -3.22
N VAL A 143 6.44 14.45 -4.11
CA VAL A 143 7.05 13.29 -4.81
C VAL A 143 8.32 13.71 -5.53
N CYS A 144 8.27 14.78 -6.31
CA CYS A 144 9.44 15.30 -7.03
C CYS A 144 10.62 15.65 -6.12
N THR A 145 10.37 16.13 -4.89
CA THR A 145 11.46 16.42 -3.93
C THR A 145 12.20 15.19 -3.40
N LYS A 146 11.59 14.01 -3.46
CA LYS A 146 12.15 12.75 -2.95
C LYS A 146 12.81 11.90 -4.03
N LEU A 147 12.58 12.23 -5.29
CA LEU A 147 13.15 11.52 -6.42
C LEU A 147 14.68 11.70 -6.46
N PRO A 148 15.44 10.64 -6.81
CA PRO A 148 16.86 10.77 -7.16
C PRO A 148 17.05 11.80 -8.28
N ASP A 149 18.19 12.49 -8.32
CA ASP A 149 18.43 13.63 -9.23
C ASP A 149 18.07 13.34 -10.69
N LEU A 150 18.45 12.17 -11.22
CA LEU A 150 18.11 11.77 -12.59
C LEU A 150 16.60 11.64 -12.82
N ALA A 151 15.88 11.14 -11.82
CA ALA A 151 14.43 11.00 -11.88
C ALA A 151 13.73 12.34 -11.73
N LYS A 152 14.25 13.17 -10.83
CA LYS A 152 13.78 14.53 -10.63
C LYS A 152 13.92 15.36 -11.91
N ASP A 153 15.08 15.35 -12.56
CA ASP A 153 15.30 16.10 -13.80
C ASP A 153 14.35 15.65 -14.91
N ALA A 154 14.18 14.34 -15.09
CA ALA A 154 13.26 13.79 -16.10
C ALA A 154 11.80 14.21 -15.85
N VAL A 155 11.34 14.16 -14.59
CA VAL A 155 9.98 14.55 -14.20
C VAL A 155 9.79 16.07 -14.34
N MET A 156 10.77 16.88 -13.92
CA MET A 156 10.71 18.34 -14.01
C MET A 156 10.66 18.86 -15.46
N HIS A 157 11.14 18.07 -16.42
CA HIS A 157 11.01 18.36 -17.86
C HIS A 157 9.67 17.92 -18.46
N GLY A 158 8.87 17.13 -17.73
CA GLY A 158 7.50 16.76 -18.07
C GLY A 158 6.45 17.61 -17.35
N ASP A 159 5.24 17.07 -17.21
CA ASP A 159 4.18 17.69 -16.40
C ASP A 159 4.31 17.29 -14.91
N TRP A 160 5.24 17.92 -14.20
CA TRP A 160 5.47 17.63 -12.78
C TRP A 160 4.39 18.16 -11.83
N LYS A 161 3.44 18.96 -12.34
CA LYS A 161 2.41 19.63 -11.51
C LYS A 161 1.21 18.75 -11.23
N THR A 162 1.12 17.59 -11.88
CA THR A 162 0.04 16.61 -11.71
C THR A 162 0.64 15.26 -11.36
N MET A 163 -0.09 14.45 -10.59
CA MET A 163 0.35 13.08 -10.35
C MET A 163 0.38 12.26 -11.65
N ASP A 164 -0.51 12.54 -12.60
CA ASP A 164 -0.53 11.91 -13.92
C ASP A 164 0.81 12.12 -14.67
N GLY A 165 1.32 13.36 -14.71
CA GLY A 165 2.59 13.63 -15.38
C GLY A 165 3.82 13.10 -14.63
N VAL A 166 3.76 13.02 -13.29
CA VAL A 166 4.76 12.29 -12.47
C VAL A 166 4.75 10.80 -12.82
N TRP A 167 3.57 10.19 -12.95
CA TRP A 167 3.40 8.80 -13.35
C TRP A 167 3.94 8.53 -14.77
N GLU A 168 3.60 9.36 -15.75
CA GLU A 168 4.09 9.23 -17.13
C GLU A 168 5.62 9.26 -17.21
N SER A 169 6.23 10.19 -16.47
CA SER A 169 7.67 10.36 -16.40
C SER A 169 8.34 9.16 -15.72
N ALA A 170 7.80 8.71 -14.59
CA ALA A 170 8.27 7.51 -13.89
C ALA A 170 8.19 6.26 -14.79
N GLN A 171 7.09 6.10 -15.53
CA GLN A 171 6.94 5.00 -16.49
C GLN A 171 7.96 5.09 -17.63
N ALA A 172 8.23 6.28 -18.15
CA ALA A 172 9.24 6.47 -19.20
C ALA A 172 10.63 6.05 -18.73
N MET A 173 10.99 6.42 -17.50
CA MET A 173 12.25 6.02 -16.89
C MET A 173 12.35 4.52 -16.65
N GLU A 174 11.30 3.91 -16.10
CA GLU A 174 11.27 2.47 -15.83
C GLU A 174 11.37 1.68 -17.14
N ARG A 175 10.75 2.16 -18.23
CA ARG A 175 10.92 1.61 -19.58
C ARG A 175 12.39 1.65 -20.02
N VAL A 176 13.08 2.78 -19.83
CA VAL A 176 14.51 2.90 -20.17
C VAL A 176 15.36 1.95 -19.33
N ARG A 177 15.13 1.88 -18.01
CA ARG A 177 15.83 0.94 -17.11
C ARG A 177 15.66 -0.51 -17.56
N ASN A 178 14.43 -0.92 -17.83
CA ASN A 178 14.11 -2.28 -18.30
C ASN A 178 14.77 -2.60 -19.65
N ILE A 179 14.82 -1.65 -20.58
CA ILE A 179 15.51 -1.82 -21.87
C ILE A 179 17.02 -1.98 -21.64
N MET A 180 17.63 -1.17 -20.77
CA MET A 180 19.06 -1.23 -20.47
C MET A 180 19.43 -2.55 -19.79
N GLN A 181 18.65 -2.99 -18.79
CA GLN A 181 18.84 -4.29 -18.14
C GLN A 181 18.69 -5.44 -19.15
N ALA A 182 17.68 -5.40 -20.02
CA ALA A 182 17.52 -6.42 -21.06
C ALA A 182 18.70 -6.46 -22.05
N ARG A 183 19.33 -5.30 -22.36
CA ARG A 183 20.54 -5.23 -23.19
C ARG A 183 21.75 -5.83 -22.48
N LEU A 184 21.96 -5.52 -21.21
CA LEU A 184 23.05 -6.08 -20.41
C LEU A 184 22.94 -7.61 -20.33
N VAL A 185 21.76 -8.13 -20.00
CA VAL A 185 21.53 -9.59 -19.94
C VAL A 185 21.77 -10.25 -21.30
N ARG A 186 21.43 -9.59 -22.41
CA ARG A 186 21.74 -10.12 -23.76
C ARG A 186 23.24 -10.13 -24.02
N GLN A 187 23.94 -9.04 -23.69
CA GLN A 187 25.38 -8.93 -23.86
C GLN A 187 26.14 -9.99 -23.03
N GLU A 188 25.76 -10.18 -21.77
CA GLU A 188 26.34 -11.21 -20.90
C GLU A 188 26.15 -12.62 -21.47
N ARG A 189 24.97 -12.90 -22.05
CA ARG A 189 24.71 -14.18 -22.72
C ARG A 189 25.57 -14.35 -23.96
N GLU A 190 25.72 -13.30 -24.76
CA GLU A 190 26.57 -13.31 -25.96
C GLU A 190 28.05 -13.50 -25.62
N ASP A 191 28.55 -12.81 -24.59
CA ASP A 191 29.92 -12.94 -24.09
C ASP A 191 30.20 -14.35 -23.54
N MET A 192 29.25 -14.93 -22.82
CA MET A 192 29.34 -16.32 -22.34
C MET A 192 29.40 -17.33 -23.48
N VAL A 193 28.54 -17.19 -24.50
CA VAL A 193 28.57 -18.06 -25.70
C VAL A 193 29.88 -17.90 -26.47
N CYS A 194 30.40 -16.68 -26.60
CA CYS A 194 31.67 -16.41 -27.26
C CYS A 194 32.85 -17.05 -26.50
N HIS A 195 32.82 -16.99 -25.16
CA HIS A 195 33.83 -17.63 -24.31
C HIS A 195 33.85 -19.15 -24.48
N ASP A 196 32.68 -19.81 -24.45
CA ASP A 196 32.57 -21.26 -24.62
C ASP A 196 33.09 -21.74 -25.98
N GLN A 197 32.74 -21.03 -27.06
CA GLN A 197 33.25 -21.33 -28.40
C GLN A 197 34.77 -21.21 -28.50
N GLN A 198 35.38 -20.23 -27.82
CA GLN A 198 36.84 -20.08 -27.80
C GLN A 198 37.53 -21.22 -27.04
N LEU A 199 36.93 -21.72 -25.96
CA LEU A 199 37.44 -22.88 -25.22
C LEU A 199 37.39 -24.15 -26.07
N GLU A 200 36.27 -24.41 -26.75
CA GLU A 200 36.12 -25.55 -27.65
C GLU A 200 37.17 -25.54 -28.77
N GLN A 201 37.37 -24.40 -29.44
CA GLN A 201 38.37 -24.26 -30.50
C GLN A 201 39.81 -24.49 -29.99
N ARG A 202 40.13 -24.05 -28.77
CA ARG A 202 41.44 -24.31 -28.14
C ARG A 202 41.62 -25.79 -27.82
N HIS A 203 40.59 -26.48 -27.32
CA HIS A 203 40.62 -27.91 -27.07
C HIS A 203 40.81 -28.74 -28.35
N VAL A 204 40.10 -28.38 -29.43
CA VAL A 204 40.26 -29.04 -30.74
C VAL A 204 41.68 -28.83 -31.29
N ARG A 205 42.24 -27.63 -31.18
CA ARG A 205 43.62 -27.35 -31.63
C ARG A 205 44.67 -28.12 -30.82
N LYS A 206 44.48 -28.29 -29.51
CA LYS A 206 45.38 -29.09 -28.66
C LYS A 206 45.30 -30.59 -28.95
N LYS A 207 44.17 -31.13 -29.40
CA LYS A 207 44.03 -32.55 -29.79
C LYS A 207 44.62 -32.88 -31.17
N ARG A 208 44.90 -31.87 -32.01
CA ARG A 208 45.44 -32.03 -33.37
C ARG A 208 46.97 -31.83 -33.47
N ARG A 209 47.63 -31.52 -32.35
CA ARG A 209 49.10 -31.50 -32.21
C ARG A 209 49.52 -32.70 -31.37
#